data_AF-A0A9D1T5L2-F1
#
_entry.id   AF-A0A9D1T5L2-F1
#
_cell.length_a   1.000
_cell.length_b   1.000
_cell.length_c   1.000
_cell.angle_alpha   90.00
_cell.angle_beta   90.00
_cell.angle_gamma   90.00
#
_symmetry.space_group_name_H-M   'P 1'
#
loop_
_entity.id
_entity.type
_entity.pdbx_description
1 polymer ?
#
loop_
_entity_poly.entity_id
_entity_poly.type
_entity_poly.pdbx_seq_one_letter_code
_entity_poly.pdbx_strand_id
1 'polypeptide(L)'
;MLIRLLSYAHQYKKYTVAAVVCVTAEAVFELIIPLLMADIVDVGVASGDIRFIFQRGVLMVVCAVLALILGIGSSRFSAVCGQGLGAELRKEEYRKLQGFSFSNIDHFRTSSLITRMTSDVTNIQNAVSSGMRPLCRSPIMLVMAVGSSFYINPGLALVFFVAAP
;
A
#
# COMPACT_ATOMS: atom_id res chain seq x y z
N MET A 1 -0.07 -5.15 21.96
CA MET A 1 -0.29 -3.70 21.74
C MET A 1 -0.82 -3.41 20.33
N LEU A 2 -0.14 -3.86 19.27
CA LEU A 2 -0.58 -3.72 17.86
C LEU A 2 -1.95 -4.36 17.55
N ILE A 3 -2.27 -5.52 18.13
CA ILE A 3 -3.54 -6.23 17.91
C ILE A 3 -4.76 -5.46 18.49
N ARG A 4 -4.55 -4.66 19.55
CA ARG A 4 -5.61 -3.79 20.12
C ARG A 4 -5.82 -2.53 19.29
N LEU A 5 -4.77 -1.98 18.66
CA LEU A 5 -4.89 -0.87 17.70
C LEU A 5 -5.62 -1.31 16.41
N LEU A 6 -5.36 -2.53 15.94
CA LEU A 6 -6.08 -3.17 14.84
C LEU A 6 -7.57 -3.42 15.15
N SER A 7 -7.93 -3.59 16.43
CA SER A 7 -9.33 -3.69 16.84
C SER A 7 -10.11 -2.38 16.65
N TYR A 8 -9.45 -1.22 16.70
CA TYR A 8 -10.06 0.09 16.39
C TYR A 8 -10.15 0.38 14.89
N ALA A 9 -9.34 -0.31 14.07
CA ALA A 9 -9.47 -0.30 12.62
C ALA A 9 -10.76 -1.00 12.11
N HIS A 10 -11.53 -1.65 13.00
CA HIS A 10 -12.70 -2.44 12.63
C HIS A 10 -13.77 -1.61 11.89
N GLN A 11 -13.92 -0.32 12.21
CA GLN A 11 -14.88 0.56 11.54
C GLN A 11 -14.43 0.97 10.12
N TYR A 12 -13.12 0.86 9.83
CA TYR A 12 -12.51 1.22 8.54
C TYR A 12 -12.11 0.01 7.67
N LYS A 13 -12.45 -1.24 8.07
CA LYS A 13 -12.19 -2.46 7.29
C LYS A 13 -12.61 -2.35 5.82
N LYS A 14 -13.73 -1.67 5.52
CA LYS A 14 -14.20 -1.47 4.14
C LYS A 14 -13.22 -0.63 3.31
N TYR A 15 -12.63 0.41 3.90
CA TYR A 15 -11.65 1.27 3.25
C TYR A 15 -10.28 0.59 3.14
N THR A 16 -9.89 -0.21 4.13
CA THR A 16 -8.67 -1.03 4.06
C THR A 16 -8.78 -2.09 2.96
N VAL A 17 -9.91 -2.80 2.85
CA VAL A 17 -10.14 -3.77 1.77
C VAL A 17 -10.18 -3.09 0.41
N ALA A 18 -10.85 -1.93 0.29
CA ALA A 18 -10.85 -1.15 -0.96
C ALA A 18 -9.44 -0.66 -1.35
N ALA A 19 -8.63 -0.25 -0.37
CA ALA A 19 -7.23 0.12 -0.59
C ALA A 19 -6.42 -1.08 -1.09
N VAL A 20 -6.54 -2.24 -0.44
CA VAL A 20 -5.82 -3.48 -0.82
C VAL A 20 -6.22 -3.89 -2.24
N VAL A 21 -7.50 -3.89 -2.58
CA VAL A 21 -7.96 -4.22 -3.94
C VAL A 21 -7.41 -3.23 -4.97
N CYS A 22 -7.41 -1.92 -4.67
CA CYS A 22 -6.79 -0.92 -5.56
C CYS A 22 -5.28 -1.13 -5.73
N VAL A 23 -4.53 -1.39 -4.64
CA VAL A 23 -3.08 -1.67 -4.70
C VAL A 23 -2.82 -2.95 -5.51
N THR A 24 -3.67 -3.97 -5.35
CA THR A 24 -3.53 -5.23 -6.10
C THR A 24 -3.74 -4.99 -7.59
N ALA A 25 -4.81 -4.26 -7.95
CA ALA A 25 -5.09 -3.91 -9.35
C ALA A 25 -3.97 -3.04 -9.94
N GLU A 26 -3.50 -2.02 -9.19
CA GLU A 26 -2.35 -1.18 -9.57
C GLU A 26 -1.10 -2.04 -9.88
N ALA A 27 -0.75 -2.97 -8.98
CA ALA A 27 0.40 -3.86 -9.16
C ALA A 27 0.26 -4.80 -10.37
N VAL A 28 -0.96 -5.27 -10.67
CA VAL A 28 -1.23 -6.07 -11.87
C VAL A 28 -0.97 -5.26 -13.13
N PHE A 29 -1.48 -4.02 -13.20
CA PHE A 29 -1.26 -3.17 -14.37
C PHE A 29 0.21 -2.78 -14.55
N GLU A 30 0.92 -2.50 -13.45
CA GLU A 30 2.36 -2.25 -13.51
C GLU A 30 3.15 -3.45 -14.04
N LEU A 31 2.75 -4.68 -13.73
CA LEU A 31 3.40 -5.89 -14.23
C LEU A 31 3.05 -6.20 -15.69
N ILE A 32 1.87 -5.78 -16.15
CA ILE A 32 1.47 -5.91 -17.56
C ILE A 32 2.33 -5.02 -18.47
N ILE A 33 2.82 -3.88 -17.98
CA ILE A 33 3.72 -2.97 -18.74
C ILE A 33 4.98 -3.69 -19.24
N PRO A 34 5.83 -4.32 -18.41
CA PRO A 34 7.02 -5.02 -18.87
C PRO A 34 6.69 -6.24 -19.76
N LEU A 35 5.58 -6.93 -19.52
CA LEU A 35 5.11 -8.00 -20.41
C LEU A 35 4.75 -7.47 -21.81
N LEU A 36 4.04 -6.34 -21.88
CA LEU A 36 3.74 -5.66 -23.14
C LEU A 36 5.01 -5.15 -23.84
N MET A 37 6.01 -4.71 -23.07
CA MET A 37 7.31 -4.34 -23.64
C MET A 37 8.01 -5.55 -24.26
N ALA A 38 8.00 -6.70 -23.58
CA ALA A 38 8.57 -7.94 -24.13
C ALA A 38 7.88 -8.33 -25.44
N ASP A 39 6.54 -8.32 -25.50
CA ASP A 39 5.77 -8.60 -26.72
C ASP A 39 6.11 -7.61 -27.87
N ILE A 40 6.32 -6.32 -27.56
CA ILE A 40 6.72 -5.32 -28.57
C ILE A 40 8.09 -5.65 -29.14
N VAL A 41 9.05 -6.05 -28.31
CA VAL A 41 10.42 -6.37 -28.76
C VAL A 41 10.46 -7.69 -29.51
N ASP A 42 9.87 -8.74 -28.94
CA ASP A 42 9.96 -10.11 -29.46
C ASP A 42 9.13 -10.32 -30.74
N VAL A 43 7.98 -9.64 -30.87
CA VAL A 43 7.09 -9.81 -32.03
C VAL A 43 7.05 -8.55 -32.89
N GLY A 44 6.86 -7.38 -32.28
CA GLY A 44 6.71 -6.12 -33.02
C GLY A 44 7.98 -5.72 -33.78
N VAL A 45 9.12 -5.65 -33.08
CA VAL A 45 10.41 -5.26 -33.67
C VAL A 45 10.96 -6.38 -34.54
N ALA A 46 10.86 -7.64 -34.12
CA ALA A 46 11.33 -8.78 -34.92
C ALA A 46 10.57 -8.95 -36.24
N SER A 47 9.27 -8.65 -36.27
CA SER A 47 8.43 -8.77 -37.48
C SER A 47 8.37 -7.49 -38.31
N GLY A 48 8.90 -6.37 -37.81
CA GLY A 48 8.85 -5.05 -38.47
C GLY A 48 7.45 -4.45 -38.60
N ASP A 49 6.45 -4.96 -37.85
CA ASP A 49 5.06 -4.50 -37.96
C ASP A 49 4.82 -3.28 -37.06
N ILE A 50 4.99 -2.10 -37.66
CA ILE A 50 4.80 -0.79 -37.02
C ILE A 50 3.37 -0.66 -36.46
N ARG A 51 2.38 -1.32 -37.07
CA ARG A 51 0.98 -1.26 -36.64
C ARG A 51 0.76 -2.00 -35.33
N PHE A 52 1.40 -3.16 -35.16
CA PHE A 52 1.39 -3.93 -33.92
C PHE A 52 2.08 -3.17 -32.78
N ILE A 53 3.23 -2.53 -33.06
CA ILE A 53 3.96 -1.70 -32.09
C ILE A 53 3.08 -0.54 -31.62
N PHE A 54 2.42 0.17 -32.54
CA PHE A 54 1.55 1.30 -32.18
C PHE A 54 0.32 0.85 -31.36
N GLN A 55 -0.32 -0.25 -31.72
CA GLN A 55 -1.47 -0.79 -30.97
C GLN A 55 -1.08 -1.19 -29.56
N ARG A 56 0.03 -1.93 -29.39
CA ARG A 56 0.54 -2.33 -28.08
C ARG A 56 1.03 -1.12 -27.27
N GLY A 57 1.69 -0.15 -27.90
CA GLY A 57 2.11 1.10 -27.25
C GLY A 57 0.93 1.91 -26.71
N VAL A 58 -0.16 2.05 -27.46
CA VAL A 58 -1.39 2.69 -26.97
C VAL A 58 -1.99 1.91 -25.80
N LEU A 59 -2.01 0.58 -25.87
CA LEU A 59 -2.46 -0.26 -24.75
C LEU A 59 -1.64 -0.03 -23.48
N MET A 60 -0.32 0.13 -23.61
CA MET A 60 0.56 0.44 -22.47
C MET A 60 0.23 1.79 -21.84
N VAL A 61 -0.03 2.82 -22.66
CA VAL A 61 -0.43 4.14 -22.15
C VAL A 61 -1.75 4.06 -21.40
N VAL A 62 -2.73 3.32 -21.93
CA VAL A 62 -4.02 3.10 -21.25
C VAL A 62 -3.81 2.38 -19.92
N CYS A 63 -3.01 1.31 -19.88
CA CYS A 63 -2.67 0.60 -18.65
C CYS A 63 -1.95 1.51 -17.64
N ALA A 64 -1.02 2.36 -18.09
CA ALA A 64 -0.31 3.29 -17.23
C ALA A 64 -1.24 4.34 -16.61
N VAL A 65 -2.19 4.88 -17.40
CA VAL A 65 -3.19 5.82 -16.89
C VAL A 65 -4.13 5.15 -15.89
N LEU A 66 -4.57 3.92 -16.15
CA LEU A 66 -5.39 3.14 -15.21
C LEU A 66 -4.62 2.85 -13.91
N ALA A 67 -3.35 2.43 -14.00
CA ALA A 67 -2.48 2.22 -12.85
C ALA A 67 -2.32 3.51 -12.03
N LEU A 68 -2.16 4.66 -12.69
CA LEU A 68 -2.04 5.96 -12.03
C LEU A 68 -3.32 6.34 -11.28
N ILE A 69 -4.50 6.14 -11.89
CA ILE A 69 -5.79 6.40 -11.23
C ILE A 69 -5.97 5.48 -10.02
N LEU A 70 -5.68 4.19 -10.19
CA LEU A 70 -5.76 3.19 -9.11
C LEU A 70 -4.76 3.47 -7.99
N GLY A 71 -3.56 3.95 -8.31
CA GLY A 71 -2.54 4.34 -7.36
C GLY A 71 -2.87 5.60 -6.57
N ILE A 72 -3.50 6.59 -7.22
CA ILE A 72 -4.05 7.75 -6.50
C ILE A 72 -5.19 7.31 -5.57
N GLY A 73 -6.08 6.43 -6.05
CA GLY A 73 -7.14 5.84 -5.23
C GLY A 73 -6.59 5.10 -4.01
N SER A 74 -5.62 4.21 -4.21
CA SER A 74 -4.99 3.43 -3.14
C SER A 74 -4.30 4.31 -2.10
N SER A 75 -3.62 5.36 -2.55
CA SER A 75 -2.98 6.38 -1.69
C SER A 75 -4.03 7.14 -0.87
N ARG A 76 -5.12 7.58 -1.50
CA ARG A 76 -6.22 8.29 -0.83
C ARG A 76 -6.88 7.42 0.23
N PHE A 77 -7.22 6.17 -0.08
CA PHE A 77 -7.84 5.25 0.89
C PHE A 77 -6.90 4.92 2.05
N SER A 78 -5.59 4.77 1.79
CA SER A 78 -4.59 4.55 2.85
C SER A 78 -4.46 5.76 3.77
N ALA A 79 -4.45 6.97 3.21
CA ALA A 79 -4.42 8.21 3.98
C ALA A 79 -5.70 8.40 4.82
N VAL A 80 -6.89 8.14 4.25
CA VAL A 80 -8.18 8.23 4.96
C VAL A 80 -8.24 7.22 6.10
N CYS A 81 -7.74 5.99 5.89
CA CYS A 81 -7.68 4.97 6.94
C CYS A 81 -6.73 5.38 8.08
N GLY A 82 -5.53 5.89 7.76
CA GLY A 82 -4.57 6.37 8.75
C GLY A 82 -5.11 7.56 9.55
N GLN A 83 -5.75 8.52 8.87
CA GLN A 83 -6.35 9.70 9.51
C GLN A 83 -7.56 9.35 10.38
N GLY A 84 -8.44 8.46 9.91
CA GLY A 84 -9.59 8.00 10.69
C GLY A 84 -9.20 7.26 11.97
N LEU A 85 -8.16 6.43 11.89
CA LEU A 85 -7.64 5.69 13.05
C LEU A 85 -6.99 6.63 14.08
N GLY A 86 -6.26 7.65 13.63
CA GLY A 86 -5.71 8.69 14.50
C GLY A 86 -6.77 9.54 15.20
N ALA A 87 -7.88 9.85 14.51
CA ALA A 87 -8.99 10.62 15.09
C ALA A 87 -9.72 9.84 16.21
N GLU A 88 -10.00 8.55 15.99
CA GLU A 88 -10.62 7.68 17.00
C GLU A 88 -9.73 7.53 18.24
N LEU A 89 -8.41 7.38 18.04
CA LEU A 89 -7.45 7.29 19.13
C LEU A 89 -7.43 8.54 20.00
N ARG A 90 -7.37 9.73 19.37
CA ARG A 90 -7.40 11.00 20.11
C ARG A 90 -8.68 11.14 20.92
N LYS A 91 -9.83 10.73 20.37
CA LYS A 91 -11.13 10.83 21.04
C LYS A 91 -11.21 9.92 22.26
N GLU A 92 -10.69 8.70 22.17
CA GLU A 92 -10.62 7.78 23.30
C GLU A 92 -9.65 8.23 24.39
N GLU A 93 -8.47 8.72 24.02
CA GLU A 93 -7.53 9.31 24.97
C GLU A 93 -8.15 10.50 25.70
N TYR A 94 -8.86 11.37 24.97
CA TYR A 94 -9.59 12.49 25.56
C TYR A 94 -10.68 12.04 26.53
N ARG A 95 -11.42 10.97 26.20
CA ARG A 95 -12.47 10.41 27.07
C ARG A 95 -11.88 9.79 28.34
N LYS A 96 -10.75 9.09 28.24
CA LYS A 96 -10.03 8.57 29.41
C LYS A 96 -9.47 9.68 30.29
N LEU A 97 -8.95 10.75 29.68
CA LEU A 97 -8.49 11.93 30.40
C LEU A 97 -9.61 12.64 31.16
N GLN A 98 -10.79 12.78 30.56
CA GLN A 98 -11.96 13.37 31.24
C GLN A 98 -12.52 12.48 32.36
N GLY A 99 -12.25 11.17 32.35
CA GLY A 99 -12.63 10.23 33.40
C GLY A 99 -11.65 10.12 34.58
N PHE A 100 -10.49 10.79 34.52
CA PHE A 100 -9.57 10.83 35.66
C PHE A 100 -10.06 11.81 36.73
N SER A 101 -10.41 11.26 37.89
CA SER A 101 -10.68 12.05 39.10
C SER A 101 -9.40 12.76 39.58
N PHE A 102 -9.56 13.98 40.11
CA PHE A 102 -8.52 14.96 40.47
C PHE A 102 -7.37 14.46 41.38
N SER A 103 -7.45 13.24 41.93
CA SER A 103 -6.42 12.66 42.81
C SER A 103 -5.21 12.02 42.08
N ASN A 104 -5.26 11.81 40.76
CA ASN A 104 -4.19 11.14 39.99
C ASN A 104 -3.35 12.10 39.12
N ILE A 105 -3.63 13.41 39.17
CA ILE A 105 -2.94 14.45 38.38
C ILE A 105 -1.52 14.72 38.92
N ASP A 106 -1.22 14.34 40.16
CA ASP A 106 0.04 14.67 40.84
C ASP A 106 1.17 13.65 40.58
N HIS A 107 0.87 12.47 40.03
CA HIS A 107 1.88 11.43 39.77
C HIS A 107 2.44 11.43 38.33
N PHE A 108 1.77 12.11 37.39
CA PHE A 108 2.23 12.22 35.99
C PHE A 108 2.35 13.70 35.61
N ARG A 109 3.58 14.18 35.44
CA ARG A 109 3.86 15.56 34.98
C ARG A 109 3.05 15.85 33.71
N THR A 110 2.17 16.85 33.78
CA THR A 110 1.25 17.32 32.72
C THR A 110 1.91 17.46 31.35
N SER A 111 3.20 17.84 31.32
CA SER A 111 3.99 18.00 30.10
C SER A 111 4.19 16.70 29.31
N SER A 112 4.39 15.54 29.97
CA SER A 112 4.62 14.25 29.28
C SER A 112 3.33 13.67 28.70
N LEU A 113 2.18 13.92 29.33
CA LEU A 113 0.87 13.50 28.84
C LEU A 113 0.51 14.20 27.53
N ILE A 114 0.83 15.49 27.41
CA ILE A 114 0.59 16.27 26.19
C ILE A 114 1.45 15.75 25.03
N THR A 115 2.74 15.46 25.28
CA THR A 115 3.65 14.93 24.25
C THR A 115 3.21 13.55 23.76
N ARG A 116 2.72 12.69 24.65
CA ARG A 116 2.17 11.38 24.27
C ARG A 116 0.89 11.51 23.44
N MET A 117 -0.02 12.39 23.85
CA MET A 117 -1.28 12.62 23.10
C MET A 117 -1.10 13.27 21.72
N THR A 118 -0.02 14.03 21.51
CA THR A 118 0.21 14.74 20.24
C THR A 118 1.25 14.06 19.38
N SER A 119 2.46 13.82 19.91
CA SER A 119 3.58 13.26 19.16
C SER A 119 3.43 11.76 18.92
N ASP A 120 3.10 10.97 19.95
CA ASP A 120 2.99 9.51 19.77
C ASP A 120 1.78 9.15 18.90
N VAL A 121 0.63 9.81 19.09
CA VAL A 121 -0.55 9.59 18.23
C VAL A 121 -0.26 9.96 16.77
N THR A 122 0.47 11.05 16.53
CA THR A 122 0.82 11.46 15.16
C THR A 122 1.87 10.53 14.54
N ASN A 123 2.83 10.03 15.33
CA ASN A 123 3.77 9.02 14.86
C ASN A 123 3.09 7.69 14.53
N ILE A 124 2.14 7.23 15.36
CA ILE A 124 1.34 6.03 15.09
C ILE A 124 0.49 6.25 13.84
N GLN A 125 -0.14 7.41 13.71
CA GLN A 125 -0.94 7.79 12.55
C GLN A 125 -0.12 7.77 11.26
N ASN A 126 1.08 8.36 11.28
CA ASN A 126 2.00 8.36 10.14
C ASN A 126 2.55 6.95 9.84
N ALA A 127 2.87 6.16 10.87
CA ALA A 127 3.32 4.78 10.71
C ALA A 127 2.24 3.91 10.07
N VAL A 128 0.96 4.10 10.43
CA VAL A 128 -0.15 3.38 9.82
C VAL A 128 -0.41 3.85 8.38
N SER A 129 -0.47 5.17 8.14
CA SER A 129 -0.70 5.74 6.80
C SER A 129 0.40 5.35 5.81
N SER A 130 1.66 5.53 6.21
CA SER A 130 2.82 5.31 5.34
C SER A 130 3.28 3.86 5.32
N GLY A 131 2.99 3.07 6.36
CA GLY A 131 3.37 1.65 6.45
C GLY A 131 2.38 0.71 5.75
N MET A 132 1.09 1.03 5.74
CA MET A 132 0.08 0.15 5.15
C MET A 132 0.27 -0.04 3.63
N ARG A 133 0.74 1.00 2.93
CA ARG A 133 0.95 0.96 1.48
C ARG A 133 2.08 0.01 1.05
N PRO A 134 3.33 0.12 1.56
CA PRO A 134 4.39 -0.83 1.24
C PRO A 134 4.12 -2.23 1.80
N LEU A 135 3.52 -2.36 3.00
CA LEU A 135 3.21 -3.68 3.57
C LEU A 135 2.23 -4.49 2.71
N CYS A 136 1.28 -3.85 2.04
CA CYS A 136 0.39 -4.54 1.10
C CYS A 136 1.02 -4.70 -0.29
N ARG A 137 1.70 -3.67 -0.81
CA ARG A 137 2.27 -3.69 -2.16
C ARG A 137 3.42 -4.70 -2.31
N SER A 138 4.35 -4.72 -1.36
CA SER A 138 5.54 -5.59 -1.42
C SER A 138 5.24 -7.08 -1.57
N PRO A 139 4.38 -7.72 -0.75
CA PRO A 139 4.10 -9.14 -0.91
C PRO A 139 3.33 -9.44 -2.21
N ILE A 140 2.40 -8.58 -2.61
CA ILE A 140 1.66 -8.74 -3.87
C ILE A 140 2.61 -8.66 -5.06
N MET A 141 3.48 -7.65 -5.08
CA MET A 141 4.44 -7.46 -6.15
C MET A 141 5.44 -8.62 -6.22
N LEU A 142 5.89 -9.14 -5.07
CA LEU A 142 6.76 -10.31 -5.01
C LEU A 142 6.07 -11.55 -5.61
N VAL A 143 4.84 -11.88 -5.18
CA VAL A 143 4.11 -13.04 -5.70
C VAL A 143 3.85 -12.91 -7.20
N MET A 144 3.43 -11.72 -7.65
CA MET A 144 3.12 -11.46 -9.05
C MET A 144 4.37 -11.49 -9.94
N ALA A 145 5.47 -10.87 -9.50
CA ALA A 145 6.73 -10.86 -10.24
C ALA A 145 7.34 -12.25 -10.36
N VAL A 146 7.34 -13.02 -9.27
CA VAL A 146 7.77 -14.42 -9.27
C VAL A 146 6.88 -15.25 -10.21
N GLY A 147 5.56 -15.09 -10.13
CA GLY A 147 4.62 -15.75 -11.04
C GLY A 147 4.87 -15.43 -12.52
N SER A 148 5.09 -14.15 -12.87
CA SER A 148 5.42 -13.77 -14.26
C SER A 148 6.78 -14.29 -14.70
N SER A 149 7.76 -14.36 -13.80
CA SER A 149 9.10 -14.87 -14.12
C SER A 149 9.03 -16.36 -14.49
N PHE A 150 8.27 -17.16 -13.73
CA PHE A 150 8.02 -18.57 -14.06
C PHE A 150 7.22 -18.75 -15.36
N TYR A 151 6.32 -17.82 -15.69
CA TYR A 151 5.57 -17.85 -16.95
C TYR A 151 6.44 -17.57 -18.18
N ILE A 152 7.38 -16.63 -18.09
CA ILE A 152 8.29 -16.28 -19.20
C ILE A 152 9.34 -17.38 -19.41
N ASN A 153 10.06 -17.77 -18.36
CA ASN A 153 11.04 -18.85 -18.47
C ASN A 153 11.38 -19.49 -17.10
N PRO A 154 10.98 -20.74 -16.86
CA PRO A 154 11.20 -21.41 -15.58
C PRO A 154 12.69 -21.66 -15.27
N GLY A 155 13.55 -21.74 -16.29
CA GLY A 155 14.99 -21.92 -16.12
C GLY A 155 15.69 -20.66 -15.58
N LEU A 156 15.35 -19.48 -16.13
CA LEU A 156 15.89 -18.21 -15.66
C LEU A 156 15.33 -17.82 -14.29
N ALA A 157 14.07 -18.15 -14.00
CA ALA A 157 13.45 -17.90 -12.70
C ALA A 157 14.18 -18.64 -11.56
N LEU A 158 14.57 -19.90 -11.78
CA LEU A 158 15.35 -20.69 -10.81
C LEU A 158 16.74 -20.10 -10.56
N VAL A 159 17.41 -19.61 -11.60
CA VAL A 159 18.72 -18.95 -11.46
C VAL A 159 18.58 -17.66 -10.65
N PHE A 160 17.55 -16.84 -10.91
CA PHE A 160 17.28 -15.64 -10.11
C PHE A 160 16.95 -15.96 -8.65
N PHE A 161 16.19 -17.03 -8.40
CA PHE A 161 15.82 -17.42 -7.04
C PHE A 161 17.02 -17.90 -6.21
N VAL A 162 17.99 -18.56 -6.86
CA VAL A 162 19.24 -19.01 -6.23
C VAL A 162 20.26 -17.87 -6.10
N ALA A 163 20.25 -16.90 -7.02
CA ALA A 163 21.18 -15.78 -7.06
C ALA A 163 20.75 -14.56 -6.22
N ALA A 164 19.55 -14.55 -5.66
CA ALA A 164 19.00 -13.46 -4.85
C ALA A 164 18.96 -13.69 -3.32
N PRO A 165 19.95 -14.36 -2.67
CA PRO A 165 19.96 -14.44 -1.21
C PRO A 165 20.17 -13.07 -0.55
#